data_AF-A0A2V8CJI5-F1
#
_entry.id   AF-A0A2V8CJI5-F1
#
_cell.length_a   1.000
_cell.length_b   1.000
_cell.length_c   1.000
_cell.angle_alpha   90.00
_cell.angle_beta   90.00
_cell.angle_gamma   90.00
#
_symmetry.space_group_name_H-M   'P 1'
#
loop_
_entity.id
_entity.type
_entity.pdbx_description
1 polymer ?
#
loop_
_entity_poly.entity_id
_entity_poly.type
_entity_poly.pdbx_seq_one_letter_code
_entity_poly.pdbx_strand_id
1 'polypeptide(L)'
;MRTNATCAREAIGLGVGAMLFAAAIGSERAAPQGLADVMTALARIGERVEQYYRRAQSLVCVETVVIQSLGASFGPDDLARILEYELRVDWEAPADGALAPEANVARRLMKINGRVAKPSAEPGCMDPKSISPEPLAFLLPPKRDEYAFAWNRSPRTKDGRTLKIDYKSRAFGKP
;
A
#
# COMPACT_ATOMS: atom_id res chain seq x y z
N MET A 1 -46.54 78.87 -3.68
CA MET A 1 -45.44 78.25 -2.90
C MET A 1 -45.97 76.92 -2.36
N ARG A 2 -45.42 75.79 -2.84
CA ARG A 2 -45.39 74.41 -2.27
C ARG A 2 -46.72 73.84 -1.71
N THR A 3 -47.26 72.65 -2.00
CA THR A 3 -46.87 71.37 -2.62
C THR A 3 -48.14 70.49 -2.49
N ASN A 4 -48.79 70.06 -3.58
CA ASN A 4 -48.93 68.65 -4.06
C ASN A 4 -48.37 67.58 -3.09
N ALA A 5 -48.96 66.41 -2.82
CA ALA A 5 -49.84 65.47 -3.54
C ALA A 5 -50.35 64.44 -2.49
N THR A 6 -51.64 64.05 -2.48
CA THR A 6 -52.21 62.75 -2.99
C THR A 6 -51.33 61.51 -2.72
N CYS A 7 -51.83 60.32 -2.36
CA CYS A 7 -53.06 59.63 -2.72
C CYS A 7 -53.32 58.49 -1.71
N ALA A 8 -54.58 58.21 -1.41
CA ALA A 8 -55.00 57.14 -0.52
C ALA A 8 -55.67 55.99 -1.30
N ARG A 9 -55.42 54.77 -0.80
CA ARG A 9 -56.29 53.57 -0.77
C ARG A 9 -56.48 52.69 -2.03
N GLU A 10 -56.81 51.43 -1.68
CA GLU A 10 -57.26 50.25 -2.47
C GLU A 10 -56.10 49.38 -3.01
N ALA A 11 -56.04 48.03 -2.92
CA ALA A 11 -56.99 46.99 -2.52
C ALA A 11 -56.29 45.62 -2.26
N ILE A 12 -56.92 44.81 -1.39
CA ILE A 12 -57.20 43.35 -1.45
C ILE A 12 -56.09 42.35 -1.88
N GLY A 13 -55.89 41.32 -1.05
CA GLY A 13 -55.33 40.02 -1.48
C GLY A 13 -55.26 38.97 -0.36
N LEU A 14 -56.26 38.09 -0.28
CA LEU A 14 -56.23 36.83 0.47
C LEU A 14 -55.15 35.89 -0.12
N GLY A 15 -54.37 35.23 0.73
CA GLY A 15 -53.46 34.17 0.30
C GLY A 15 -52.88 33.37 1.47
N VAL A 16 -53.57 32.30 1.86
CA VAL A 16 -53.04 31.24 2.72
C VAL A 16 -51.99 30.47 1.93
N GLY A 17 -50.78 30.37 2.47
CA GLY A 17 -49.70 29.59 1.89
C GLY A 17 -48.54 29.47 2.86
N ALA A 18 -48.70 28.64 3.89
CA ALA A 18 -47.63 28.28 4.81
C ALA A 18 -46.55 27.50 4.04
N MET A 19 -45.50 28.20 3.60
CA MET A 19 -44.32 27.60 3.00
C MET A 19 -43.49 26.91 4.10
N LEU A 20 -43.73 25.62 4.27
CA LEU A 20 -42.83 24.72 5.00
C LEU A 20 -41.53 24.60 4.20
N PHE A 21 -40.52 25.38 4.57
CA PHE A 21 -39.14 25.13 4.16
C PHE A 21 -38.66 23.83 4.83
N ALA A 22 -38.80 22.71 4.13
CA ALA A 22 -38.09 21.49 4.46
C ALA A 22 -36.59 21.73 4.23
N ALA A 23 -35.88 22.10 5.30
CA ALA A 23 -34.42 22.08 5.30
C ALA A 23 -33.98 20.63 5.11
N ALA A 24 -33.60 20.29 3.88
CA ALA A 24 -32.85 19.08 3.59
C ALA A 24 -31.48 19.22 4.26
N ILE A 25 -31.39 18.77 5.51
CA ILE A 25 -30.12 18.46 6.17
C ILE A 25 -29.50 17.32 5.37
N GLY A 26 -28.67 17.69 4.39
CA GLY A 26 -27.76 16.78 3.72
C GLY A 26 -26.89 16.15 4.79
N SER A 27 -27.16 14.88 5.10
CA SER A 27 -26.29 14.08 5.93
C SER A 27 -25.05 13.77 5.09
N GLU A 28 -24.08 14.69 5.10
CA GLU A 28 -22.71 14.35 4.75
C GLU A 28 -22.27 13.33 5.80
N ARG A 29 -22.39 12.04 5.45
CA ARG A 29 -21.72 10.99 6.19
C ARG A 29 -20.25 11.32 6.14
N ALA A 30 -19.73 11.93 7.22
CA ALA A 30 -18.30 12.07 7.43
C ALA A 30 -17.70 10.68 7.21
N ALA A 31 -16.93 10.54 6.13
CA ALA A 31 -16.12 9.34 5.94
C ALA A 31 -15.36 9.12 7.25
N PRO A 32 -15.27 7.88 7.76
CA PRO A 32 -14.60 7.63 9.02
C PRO A 32 -13.20 8.26 8.93
N GLN A 33 -12.92 9.28 9.76
CA GLN A 33 -11.73 10.14 9.63
C GLN A 33 -10.44 9.31 9.50
N GLY A 34 -10.40 8.14 10.16
CA GLY A 34 -9.28 7.21 10.05
C GLY A 34 -9.05 6.58 8.67
N LEU A 35 -10.07 6.39 7.83
CA LEU A 35 -9.90 5.88 6.47
C LEU A 35 -9.29 6.94 5.55
N ALA A 36 -9.75 8.19 5.65
CA ALA A 36 -9.19 9.31 4.88
C ALA A 36 -7.71 9.56 5.23
N ASP A 37 -7.37 9.46 6.52
CA ASP A 37 -5.99 9.55 7.00
C ASP A 37 -5.12 8.41 6.47
N VAL A 38 -5.63 7.17 6.46
CA VAL A 38 -4.93 6.00 5.86
C VAL A 38 -4.67 6.23 4.38
N MET A 39 -5.68 6.66 3.61
CA MET A 39 -5.52 6.87 2.18
C MET A 39 -4.51 7.97 1.87
N THR A 40 -4.49 9.03 2.68
CA THR A 40 -3.50 10.11 2.57
C THR A 40 -2.08 9.61 2.89
N ALA A 41 -1.93 8.79 3.93
CA ALA A 41 -0.65 8.16 4.26
C ALA A 41 -0.19 7.20 3.15
N LEU A 42 -1.08 6.36 2.64
CA LEU A 42 -0.79 5.43 1.54
C LEU A 42 -0.38 6.16 0.28
N ALA A 43 -1.03 7.28 -0.06
CA ALA A 43 -0.65 8.12 -1.20
C ALA A 43 0.81 8.55 -1.10
N ARG A 44 1.22 9.14 0.04
CA ARG A 44 2.60 9.55 0.29
C ARG A 44 3.58 8.38 0.29
N ILE A 45 3.19 7.24 0.86
CA ILE A 45 4.02 6.03 0.89
C ILE A 45 4.28 5.55 -0.53
N GLY A 46 3.26 5.40 -1.37
CA GLY A 46 3.49 4.91 -2.73
C GLY A 46 4.19 5.91 -3.64
N GLU A 47 4.02 7.23 -3.45
CA GLU A 47 4.87 8.21 -4.14
C GLU A 47 6.35 8.00 -3.79
N ARG A 48 6.64 7.73 -2.51
CA ARG A 48 8.02 7.48 -2.06
C ARG A 48 8.58 6.15 -2.57
N VAL A 49 7.75 5.11 -2.66
CA VAL A 49 8.10 3.80 -3.22
C VAL A 49 8.31 3.93 -4.73
N GLU A 50 7.44 4.63 -5.43
CA GLU A 50 7.57 4.87 -6.87
C GLU A 50 8.83 5.68 -7.17
N GLN A 51 9.12 6.73 -6.40
CA GLN A 51 10.38 7.47 -6.50
C GLN A 51 11.59 6.59 -6.20
N TYR A 52 11.46 5.66 -5.25
CA TYR A 52 12.51 4.68 -4.96
C TYR A 52 12.76 3.77 -6.17
N TYR A 53 11.72 3.21 -6.80
CA TYR A 53 11.87 2.38 -8.02
C TYR A 53 12.38 3.15 -9.22
N ARG A 54 11.89 4.38 -9.45
CA ARG A 54 12.44 5.22 -10.53
C ARG A 54 13.94 5.50 -10.34
N ARG A 55 14.41 5.61 -9.10
CA ARG A 55 15.82 5.85 -8.78
C ARG A 55 16.64 4.56 -8.80
N ALA A 56 16.13 3.51 -8.20
CA ALA A 56 16.76 2.21 -8.12
C ALA A 56 16.46 1.44 -9.40
N GLN A 57 17.12 1.81 -10.50
CA GLN A 57 17.00 1.06 -11.77
C GLN A 57 17.41 -0.41 -11.59
N SER A 58 18.42 -0.64 -10.75
CA SER A 58 18.79 -1.97 -10.27
C SER A 58 19.37 -1.91 -8.86
N LEU A 59 19.18 -2.98 -8.10
CA LEU A 59 19.81 -3.23 -6.81
C LEU A 59 20.58 -4.56 -6.91
N VAL A 60 21.87 -4.52 -6.57
CA VAL A 60 22.71 -5.73 -6.47
C VAL A 60 23.25 -5.82 -5.06
N CYS A 61 23.02 -6.94 -4.38
CA CYS A 61 23.55 -7.18 -3.05
C CYS A 61 23.91 -8.65 -2.83
N VAL A 62 24.65 -8.91 -1.75
CA VAL A 62 24.91 -10.26 -1.26
C VAL A 62 23.83 -10.59 -0.23
N GLU A 63 22.97 -11.56 -0.56
CA GLU A 63 21.93 -12.09 0.33
C GLU A 63 22.49 -13.32 1.05
N THR A 64 22.48 -13.34 2.38
CA THR A 64 22.84 -14.51 3.18
C THR A 64 21.59 -15.14 3.77
N VAL A 65 21.35 -16.41 3.47
CA VAL A 65 20.18 -17.17 3.91
C VAL A 65 20.64 -18.27 4.84
N VAL A 66 20.03 -18.35 6.02
CA VAL A 66 20.31 -19.39 7.02
C VAL A 66 19.05 -20.22 7.21
N ILE A 67 19.14 -21.51 6.90
CA ILE A 67 18.04 -22.47 7.01
C ILE A 67 18.35 -23.41 8.16
N GLN A 68 17.51 -23.38 9.19
CA GLN A 68 17.63 -24.21 10.38
C GLN A 68 16.45 -25.19 10.45
N SER A 69 16.75 -26.49 10.37
CA SER A 69 15.77 -27.54 10.65
C SER A 69 15.48 -27.59 12.15
N LEU A 70 14.20 -27.66 12.51
CA LEU A 70 13.74 -27.76 13.89
C LEU A 70 13.11 -29.12 14.13
N GLY A 71 13.49 -29.78 15.23
CA GLY A 71 12.92 -31.05 15.65
C GLY A 71 11.58 -30.87 16.40
N ALA A 72 11.00 -31.97 16.87
CA ALA A 72 9.73 -31.94 17.60
C ALA A 72 9.75 -31.10 18.90
N SER A 73 10.94 -30.90 19.47
CA SER A 73 11.16 -30.03 20.63
C SER A 73 11.29 -28.54 20.27
N PHE A 74 11.16 -28.18 18.99
CA PHE A 74 11.48 -26.86 18.42
C PHE A 74 12.95 -26.42 18.61
N GLY A 75 13.83 -27.33 19.00
CA GLY A 75 15.28 -27.13 18.99
C GLY A 75 15.90 -27.44 17.61
N PRO A 76 17.13 -26.97 17.34
CA PRO A 76 17.89 -27.35 16.15
C PRO A 76 18.06 -28.87 16.07
N ASP A 77 17.68 -29.47 14.93
CA ASP A 77 17.81 -30.92 14.68
C ASP A 77 19.11 -31.28 13.94
N ASP A 78 19.70 -30.32 13.22
CA ASP A 78 20.97 -30.45 12.48
C ASP A 78 21.66 -29.07 12.39
N LEU A 79 22.86 -29.03 11.79
CA LEU A 79 23.57 -27.80 11.45
C LEU A 79 22.76 -26.94 10.49
N ALA A 80 22.76 -25.62 10.73
CA ALA A 80 22.15 -24.68 9.81
C ALA A 80 22.85 -24.72 8.44
N ARG A 81 22.04 -24.75 7.38
CA ARG A 81 22.52 -24.57 6.00
C ARG A 81 22.62 -23.07 5.73
N ILE A 82 23.80 -22.61 5.30
CA ILE A 82 24.08 -21.20 4.99
C ILE A 82 24.29 -21.06 3.48
N LEU A 83 23.54 -20.17 2.86
CA LEU A 83 23.61 -19.89 1.43
C LEU A 83 23.94 -18.42 1.23
N GLU A 84 24.91 -18.13 0.36
CA GLU A 84 25.18 -16.77 -0.09
C GLU A 84 24.74 -16.65 -1.55
N TYR A 85 23.88 -15.70 -1.84
CA TYR A 85 23.42 -15.36 -3.18
C TYR A 85 23.91 -13.98 -3.57
N GLU A 86 24.23 -13.79 -4.85
CA GLU A 86 24.12 -12.48 -5.46
C GLU A 86 22.65 -12.28 -5.83
N LEU A 87 22.00 -11.33 -5.17
CA LEU A 87 20.65 -10.90 -5.45
C LEU A 87 20.70 -9.71 -6.39
N ARG A 88 20.03 -9.81 -7.52
CA ARG A 88 19.77 -8.71 -8.44
C ARG A 88 18.28 -8.46 -8.49
N VAL A 89 17.90 -7.21 -8.28
CA VAL A 89 16.54 -6.73 -8.45
C VAL A 89 16.57 -5.61 -9.47
N ASP A 90 15.80 -5.73 -10.54
CA ASP A 90 15.68 -4.71 -11.58
C ASP A 90 14.22 -4.39 -11.87
N TRP A 91 13.98 -3.15 -12.28
CA TRP A 91 12.66 -2.66 -12.67
C TRP A 91 12.76 -2.18 -14.11
N GLU A 92 12.02 -2.81 -15.02
CA GLU A 92 11.94 -2.33 -16.40
C GLU A 92 11.24 -0.97 -16.44
N ALA A 93 11.61 -0.10 -17.38
CA ALA A 93 10.83 1.12 -17.58
C ALA A 93 9.44 0.72 -18.10
N PRO A 94 8.34 1.28 -17.55
CA PRO A 94 7.01 0.99 -18.07
C PRO A 94 6.95 1.40 -19.54
N ALA A 95 6.47 0.52 -20.40
CA ALA A 95 6.06 0.89 -21.76
C ALA A 95 4.92 1.92 -21.68
N ASP A 96 4.75 2.76 -22.71
CA ASP A 96 3.73 3.80 -22.72
C ASP A 96 2.33 3.24 -22.36
N GLY A 97 1.77 3.73 -21.26
CA GLY A 97 0.45 3.33 -20.75
C GLY A 97 0.42 2.04 -19.90
N ALA A 98 1.56 1.42 -19.61
CA ALA A 98 1.65 0.22 -18.78
C ALA A 98 1.58 0.52 -17.28
N LEU A 99 1.11 -0.47 -16.51
CA LEU A 99 1.12 -0.47 -15.04
C LEU A 99 2.55 -0.32 -14.51
N ALA A 100 2.67 0.15 -13.26
CA ALA A 100 3.95 0.33 -12.58
C ALA A 100 4.82 -0.93 -12.70
N PRO A 101 6.15 -0.77 -12.90
CA PRO A 101 7.00 -1.87 -13.34
C PRO A 101 7.09 -2.97 -12.28
N GLU A 102 6.88 -4.22 -12.72
CA GLU A 102 7.13 -5.38 -11.87
C GLU A 102 8.65 -5.56 -11.71
N ALA A 103 9.07 -5.90 -10.49
CA ALA A 103 10.48 -6.17 -10.22
C ALA A 103 10.85 -7.55 -10.74
N ASN A 104 11.86 -7.61 -11.60
CA ASN A 104 12.57 -8.85 -11.90
C ASN A 104 13.54 -9.15 -10.76
N VAL A 105 13.44 -10.35 -10.21
CA VAL A 105 14.29 -10.80 -9.09
C VAL A 105 15.10 -12.00 -9.54
N ALA A 106 16.41 -11.82 -9.67
CA ALA A 106 17.34 -12.89 -10.00
C ALA A 106 18.27 -13.17 -8.83
N ARG A 107 18.33 -14.44 -8.42
CA ARG A 107 19.31 -14.94 -7.45
C ARG A 107 20.32 -15.82 -8.16
N ARG A 108 21.60 -15.54 -7.94
CA ARG A 108 22.71 -16.41 -8.36
C ARG A 108 23.39 -16.97 -7.12
N LEU A 109 23.38 -18.29 -6.97
CA LEU A 109 24.00 -18.97 -5.84
C LEU A 109 25.54 -18.84 -5.92
N MET A 110 26.14 -18.22 -4.90
CA MET A 110 27.59 -17.95 -4.82
C MET A 110 28.30 -18.93 -3.91
N LYS A 111 27.75 -19.20 -2.72
CA LYS A 111 28.33 -20.14 -1.74
C LYS A 111 27.28 -20.99 -1.04
N ILE A 112 27.71 -22.19 -0.64
CA ILE A 112 26.99 -23.11 0.24
C ILE A 112 27.91 -23.46 1.40
N ASN A 113 27.49 -23.19 2.64
CA ASN A 113 28.24 -23.43 3.88
C ASN A 113 29.69 -22.89 3.78
N GLY A 114 29.83 -21.65 3.29
CA GLY A 114 31.13 -20.97 3.12
C GLY A 114 31.98 -21.44 1.93
N ARG A 115 31.55 -22.47 1.18
CA ARG A 115 32.27 -22.99 0.01
C ARG A 115 31.65 -22.45 -1.29
N VAL A 116 32.49 -22.09 -2.26
CA VAL A 116 32.02 -21.63 -3.58
C VAL A 116 31.11 -22.68 -4.22
N ALA A 117 29.95 -22.25 -4.68
CA ALA A 117 29.00 -23.10 -5.38
C ALA A 117 29.51 -23.45 -6.77
N LYS A 118 29.20 -24.66 -7.24
CA LYS A 118 29.51 -25.06 -8.62
C LYS A 118 28.58 -24.28 -9.59
N PRO A 119 29.00 -24.02 -10.84
CA PRO A 119 28.13 -23.35 -11.82
C PRO A 119 26.81 -24.07 -12.09
N SER A 120 26.77 -25.40 -11.93
CA SER A 120 25.58 -26.24 -12.10
C SER A 120 24.82 -26.49 -10.79
N ALA A 121 25.12 -25.75 -9.72
CA ALA A 121 24.46 -25.92 -8.44
C ALA A 121 23.10 -25.23 -8.46
N GLU A 122 22.05 -26.00 -8.26
CA GLU A 122 20.67 -25.51 -8.18
C GLU A 122 20.22 -25.33 -6.72
N PRO A 123 19.26 -24.42 -6.45
CA PRO A 123 18.62 -24.31 -5.13
C PRO A 123 17.98 -25.64 -4.71
N GLY A 124 18.19 -26.02 -3.45
CA GLY A 124 17.58 -27.18 -2.83
C GLY A 124 16.11 -26.96 -2.43
N CYS A 125 15.52 -27.99 -1.83
CA CYS A 125 14.21 -27.86 -1.18
C CYS A 125 14.29 -26.82 -0.05
N MET A 126 13.30 -25.93 0.07
CA MET A 126 13.25 -24.78 1.00
C MET A 126 14.26 -23.66 0.76
N ASP A 127 15.20 -23.81 -0.20
CA ASP A 127 16.06 -22.71 -0.60
C ASP A 127 15.21 -21.62 -1.32
N PRO A 128 15.49 -20.32 -1.13
CA PRO A 128 14.71 -19.27 -1.77
C PRO A 128 14.77 -19.37 -3.28
N LYS A 129 13.60 -19.40 -3.93
CA LYS A 129 13.50 -19.36 -5.38
C LYS A 129 13.72 -17.93 -5.88
N SER A 130 14.16 -17.79 -7.12
CA SER A 130 14.09 -16.55 -7.90
C SER A 130 12.65 -16.24 -8.33
N ILE A 131 11.72 -16.30 -7.38
CA ILE A 131 10.36 -15.80 -7.57
C ILE A 131 10.29 -14.42 -6.92
N SER A 132 9.48 -13.54 -7.49
CA SER A 132 9.30 -12.16 -7.03
C SER A 132 8.12 -12.07 -6.05
N PRO A 133 8.34 -12.14 -4.72
CA PRO A 133 7.49 -11.40 -3.80
C PRO A 133 8.11 -10.01 -3.69
N GLU A 134 7.75 -9.12 -4.61
CA GLU A 134 8.18 -7.73 -4.55
C GLU A 134 7.61 -7.14 -3.23
N PRO A 135 8.47 -6.85 -2.23
CA PRO A 135 8.02 -6.66 -0.86
C PRO A 135 7.21 -5.39 -0.64
N LEU A 136 7.26 -4.40 -1.54
CA LEU A 136 6.54 -3.13 -1.44
C LEU A 136 5.59 -2.87 -2.64
N ALA A 137 5.49 -3.78 -3.61
CA ALA A 137 4.65 -3.61 -4.82
C ALA A 137 3.19 -3.30 -4.46
N PHE A 138 2.69 -3.96 -3.41
CA PHE A 138 1.33 -3.79 -2.93
C PHE A 138 1.01 -2.34 -2.50
N LEU A 139 2.02 -1.51 -2.24
CA LEU A 139 1.88 -0.10 -1.88
C LEU A 139 1.87 0.83 -3.11
N LEU A 140 2.25 0.33 -4.30
CA LEU A 140 2.20 1.08 -5.54
C LEU A 140 0.75 1.38 -5.91
N PRO A 141 0.44 2.60 -6.40
CA PRO A 141 -0.91 3.00 -6.75
C PRO A 141 -1.72 1.95 -7.53
N PRO A 142 -1.16 1.27 -8.57
CA PRO A 142 -1.94 0.34 -9.37
C PRO A 142 -2.26 -1.01 -8.69
N LYS A 143 -1.54 -1.38 -7.63
CA LYS A 143 -1.74 -2.66 -6.91
C LYS A 143 -2.58 -2.49 -5.64
N ARG A 144 -2.82 -1.26 -5.15
CA ARG A 144 -3.51 -1.02 -3.88
C ARG A 144 -4.93 -1.59 -3.83
N ASP A 145 -5.63 -1.59 -4.95
CA ASP A 145 -7.02 -2.08 -5.02
C ASP A 145 -7.12 -3.60 -4.83
N GLU A 146 -6.00 -4.33 -5.01
CA GLU A 146 -5.90 -5.75 -4.69
C GLU A 146 -5.82 -6.00 -3.17
N TYR A 147 -5.71 -4.96 -2.35
CA TYR A 147 -5.52 -5.05 -0.90
C TYR A 147 -6.58 -4.27 -0.13
N ALA A 148 -6.83 -4.70 1.10
CA ALA A 148 -7.60 -3.95 2.08
C ALA A 148 -6.65 -3.47 3.17
N PHE A 149 -6.58 -2.15 3.34
CA PHE A 149 -5.75 -1.49 4.35
C PHE A 149 -6.60 -1.05 5.53
N ALA A 150 -6.07 -1.20 6.74
CA ALA A 150 -6.71 -0.75 7.96
C ALA A 150 -5.71 -0.02 8.85
N TRP A 151 -6.16 1.07 9.46
CA TRP A 151 -5.40 1.73 10.51
C TRP A 151 -5.42 0.87 11.77
N ASN A 152 -4.25 0.42 12.23
CA ASN A 152 -4.16 -0.22 13.53
C ASN A 152 -4.01 0.85 14.62
N ARG A 153 -5.07 1.11 15.39
CA ARG A 153 -5.02 2.03 16.54
C ARG A 153 -4.32 1.42 17.77
N SER A 154 -3.53 0.36 17.61
CA SER A 154 -2.64 -0.13 18.66
C SER A 154 -1.83 1.05 19.22
N PRO A 155 -1.62 1.15 20.54
CA PRO A 155 -0.93 2.29 21.13
C PRO A 155 0.35 2.53 20.36
N ARG A 156 0.49 3.77 19.87
CA ARG A 156 1.72 4.26 19.24
C ARG A 156 2.89 3.67 20.00
N THR A 157 3.87 3.15 19.27
CA THR A 157 5.18 2.81 19.85
C THR A 157 5.61 3.94 20.80
N LYS A 158 6.34 3.64 21.88
CA LYS A 158 6.66 4.57 22.98
C LYS A 158 7.11 5.99 22.54
N ASP A 159 7.61 6.13 21.31
CA ASP A 159 8.10 7.35 20.68
C ASP A 159 7.07 8.17 19.88
N GLY A 160 5.86 7.66 19.64
CA GLY A 160 4.79 8.38 18.93
C GLY A 160 5.00 8.55 17.42
N ARG A 161 6.11 8.05 16.86
CA ARG A 161 6.58 8.34 15.51
C ARG A 161 6.30 7.23 14.50
N THR A 162 5.90 6.06 14.95
CA THR A 162 5.60 4.92 14.08
C THR A 162 4.11 4.81 13.81
N LEU A 163 3.77 4.67 12.53
CA LEU A 163 2.43 4.33 12.07
C LEU A 163 2.36 2.84 11.72
N LYS A 164 1.41 2.11 12.31
CA LYS A 164 1.08 0.74 11.93
C LYS A 164 -0.15 0.69 11.03
N ILE A 165 0.03 0.18 9.82
CA ILE A 165 -1.03 -0.11 8.85
C ILE A 165 -1.11 -1.63 8.72
N ASP A 166 -2.27 -2.21 8.99
CA ASP A 166 -2.53 -3.61 8.71
C ASP A 166 -3.03 -3.75 7.26
N TYR A 167 -2.63 -4.82 6.57
CA TYR A 167 -3.08 -5.10 5.22
C TYR A 167 -3.46 -6.57 5.06
N LYS A 168 -4.39 -6.85 4.16
CA LYS A 168 -4.72 -8.19 3.69
C LYS A 168 -4.97 -8.16 2.20
N SER A 169 -4.57 -9.21 1.48
CA SER A 169 -4.98 -9.37 0.09
C SER A 169 -6.50 -9.52 0.04
N ARG A 170 -7.14 -8.84 -0.89
CA ARG A 170 -8.48 -9.20 -1.33
C ARG A 170 -8.27 -10.42 -2.19
N ALA A 171 -8.75 -11.59 -1.76
CA ALA A 171 -8.63 -12.79 -2.58
C ALA A 171 -9.11 -12.47 -4.00
N PHE A 172 -8.27 -12.71 -5.01
CA PHE A 172 -8.74 -12.71 -6.40
C PHE A 172 -9.89 -13.70 -6.46
N GLY A 173 -11.09 -13.20 -6.76
CA GLY A 173 -12.22 -14.06 -7.07
C GLY A 173 -11.80 -14.99 -8.19
N LYS A 174 -11.85 -16.29 -7.93
CA LYS A 174 -11.86 -17.29 -9.00
C LYS A 174 -13.07 -16.98 -9.90
N PRO A 175 -12.95 -17.07 -11.24
CA PRO A 175 -14.13 -16.99 -12.11
C PRO A 175 -15.18 -18.02 -11.72
#